data_AF-A0A923VAX2-F1
#
_entry.id   AF-A0A923VAX2-F1
#
_cell.length_a   1.000
_cell.length_b   1.000
_cell.length_c   1.000
_cell.angle_alpha   90.00
_cell.angle_beta   90.00
_cell.angle_gamma   90.00
#
_symmetry.space_group_name_H-M   'P 1'
#
loop_
_entity.id
_entity.type
_entity.pdbx_description
1 polymer ?
#
loop_
_entity_poly.entity_id
_entity_poly.type
_entity_poly.pdbx_seq_one_letter_code
_entity_poly.pdbx_strand_id
1 'polypeptide(L)'
;MVSMIDNVIHKSQVYMTRLSTWKNKIELQLDFGPYQLKIAQTKTEVIDCFRLRHEIFCKEMAGRSTKSGLDYDEYDAICDHLIIMHQPTGQVVGTYRMNFSETSSKFYTHSEFEISSWLEDQSEPFIELGRACIHADHRRGAVISLLWRGIAEYMKALNADKLVGCSSVKVTDTRSAALIYAYFQQRDHLNDEIFFPREKYQMKDYLFWLMVFSRGLTEAQILEAEDKIPSLLKSYIKAGAKVCSYPALDMDFNCIDFMTVLKRSEMDQKLVRKFSA
;
A
#
# COMPACT_ATOMS: atom_id res chain seq x y z
N MET A 1 1.88 -33.56 -5.77
CA MET A 1 2.26 -32.71 -6.93
C MET A 1 1.04 -32.39 -7.80
N VAL A 2 0.22 -33.40 -8.15
CA VAL A 2 -1.08 -33.25 -8.85
C VAL A 2 -2.04 -32.32 -8.08
N SER A 3 -2.21 -32.51 -6.77
CA SER A 3 -3.09 -31.68 -5.93
C SER A 3 -2.73 -30.19 -5.81
N MET A 4 -1.47 -29.81 -6.06
CA MET A 4 -1.05 -28.39 -6.06
C MET A 4 -1.26 -27.74 -7.42
N ILE A 5 -1.09 -28.49 -8.51
CA ILE A 5 -1.31 -27.99 -9.88
C ILE A 5 -2.80 -27.76 -10.10
N ASP A 6 -3.64 -28.69 -9.64
CA ASP A 6 -5.09 -28.54 -9.69
C ASP A 6 -5.58 -27.34 -8.86
N ASN A 7 -4.92 -27.05 -7.73
CA ASN A 7 -5.25 -25.91 -6.87
C ASN A 7 -4.87 -24.56 -7.52
N VAL A 8 -3.75 -24.50 -8.25
CA VAL A 8 -3.36 -23.31 -9.03
C VAL A 8 -4.30 -23.09 -10.21
N ILE A 9 -4.64 -24.14 -10.95
CA ILE A 9 -5.56 -24.07 -12.09
C ILE A 9 -6.96 -23.67 -11.60
N HIS A 10 -7.45 -24.29 -10.53
CA HIS A 10 -8.76 -23.98 -9.94
C HIS A 10 -8.82 -22.53 -9.40
N LYS A 11 -7.78 -22.08 -8.67
CA LYS A 11 -7.68 -20.68 -8.24
C LYS A 11 -7.67 -19.71 -9.43
N SER A 12 -6.94 -20.04 -10.51
CA SER A 12 -6.91 -19.20 -11.71
C SER A 12 -8.27 -19.13 -12.40
N GLN A 13 -9.04 -20.22 -12.43
CA GLN A 13 -10.35 -20.26 -13.06
C GLN A 13 -11.41 -19.52 -12.24
N VAL A 14 -11.42 -19.69 -10.92
CA VAL A 14 -12.27 -18.91 -9.99
C VAL A 14 -11.92 -17.44 -10.07
N TYR A 15 -10.63 -17.09 -10.16
CA TYR A 15 -10.18 -15.72 -10.28
C TYR A 15 -10.60 -15.06 -11.61
N MET A 16 -10.42 -15.75 -12.74
CA MET A 16 -10.88 -15.28 -14.05
C MET A 16 -12.41 -15.13 -14.11
N THR A 17 -13.13 -15.97 -13.35
CA THR A 17 -14.57 -15.85 -13.16
C THR A 17 -14.91 -14.59 -12.34
N ARG A 18 -14.20 -14.32 -11.24
CA ARG A 18 -14.41 -13.10 -10.43
C ARG A 18 -14.07 -11.82 -11.20
N LEU A 19 -13.03 -11.83 -12.03
CA LEU A 19 -12.73 -10.73 -12.96
C LEU A 19 -13.79 -10.58 -14.05
N SER A 20 -14.65 -11.57 -14.29
CA SER A 20 -15.73 -11.46 -15.28
C SER A 20 -16.89 -10.58 -14.82
N THR A 21 -17.08 -10.44 -13.50
CA THR A 21 -18.10 -9.58 -12.87
C THR A 21 -17.53 -8.26 -12.35
N TRP A 22 -16.23 -8.02 -12.52
CA TRP A 22 -15.56 -6.81 -12.06
C TRP A 22 -16.12 -5.57 -12.75
N LYS A 23 -16.38 -4.54 -11.94
CA LYS A 23 -16.84 -3.22 -12.36
C LYS A 23 -16.06 -2.17 -11.60
N ASN A 24 -15.59 -1.17 -12.34
CA ASN A 24 -14.97 0.01 -11.78
C ASN A 24 -16.01 0.84 -11.01
N LYS A 25 -15.54 1.50 -9.94
CA LYS A 25 -16.35 2.37 -9.11
C LYS A 25 -16.39 3.77 -9.72
N ILE A 26 -15.33 4.13 -10.45
CA ILE A 26 -15.26 5.37 -11.21
C ILE A 26 -14.66 5.15 -12.59
N GLU A 27 -14.90 6.08 -13.49
CA GLU A 27 -14.11 6.25 -14.71
C GLU A 27 -13.08 7.36 -14.49
N LEU A 28 -11.82 7.07 -14.78
CA LEU A 28 -10.73 8.05 -14.75
C LEU A 28 -9.75 7.69 -15.86
N GLN A 29 -9.47 8.66 -16.72
CA GLN A 29 -8.45 8.56 -17.77
C GLN A 29 -7.96 9.95 -18.12
N LEU A 30 -6.65 10.18 -17.99
CA LEU A 30 -5.99 11.47 -18.21
C LEU A 30 -4.63 11.25 -18.85
N ASP A 31 -4.30 12.01 -19.89
CA ASP A 31 -3.03 11.93 -20.60
C ASP A 31 -2.04 13.01 -20.15
N PHE A 32 -0.77 12.63 -19.97
CA PHE A 32 0.32 13.47 -19.50
C PHE A 32 1.63 13.15 -20.23
N GLY A 33 1.84 13.80 -21.37
CA GLY A 33 3.02 13.53 -22.22
C GLY A 33 3.04 12.06 -22.65
N PRO A 34 4.11 11.28 -22.40
CA PRO A 34 4.17 9.87 -22.79
C PRO A 34 3.41 8.94 -21.83
N TYR A 35 2.74 9.46 -20.81
CA TYR A 35 2.04 8.67 -19.80
C TYR A 35 0.53 8.88 -19.86
N GLN A 36 -0.22 7.84 -19.53
CA GLN A 36 -1.66 7.89 -19.30
C GLN A 36 -1.96 7.40 -17.88
N LEU A 37 -2.61 8.23 -17.09
CA LEU A 37 -3.17 7.91 -15.79
C LEU A 37 -4.60 7.39 -15.98
N LYS A 38 -4.92 6.20 -15.51
CA LYS A 38 -6.30 5.69 -15.58
C LYS A 38 -6.61 4.66 -14.50
N ILE A 39 -7.90 4.42 -14.26
CA ILE A 39 -8.32 3.14 -13.70
C ILE A 39 -8.28 2.12 -14.83
N ALA A 40 -7.71 0.94 -14.58
CA ALA A 40 -7.75 -0.16 -15.54
C ALA A 40 -9.19 -0.38 -16.00
N GLN A 41 -9.42 -0.66 -17.27
CA GLN A 41 -10.75 -0.84 -17.87
C GLN A 41 -10.93 -2.24 -18.46
N THR A 42 -9.82 -2.94 -18.70
CA THR A 42 -9.82 -4.27 -19.30
C THR A 42 -9.14 -5.31 -18.42
N LYS A 43 -9.51 -6.58 -18.60
CA LYS A 43 -8.84 -7.70 -17.92
C LYS A 43 -7.35 -7.76 -18.26
N THR A 44 -6.97 -7.39 -19.49
CA THR A 44 -5.58 -7.36 -19.92
C THR A 44 -4.78 -6.35 -19.11
N GLU A 45 -5.28 -5.12 -18.95
CA GLU A 45 -4.63 -4.10 -18.13
C GLU A 45 -4.50 -4.52 -16.66
N VAL A 46 -5.54 -5.17 -16.12
CA VAL A 46 -5.49 -5.72 -14.76
C VAL A 46 -4.42 -6.81 -14.63
N ILE A 47 -4.31 -7.71 -15.62
CA ILE A 47 -3.25 -8.72 -15.66
C ILE A 47 -1.86 -8.07 -15.79
N ASP A 48 -1.72 -6.99 -16.56
CA ASP A 48 -0.47 -6.25 -16.68
C ASP A 48 -0.05 -5.59 -15.35
N CYS A 49 -1.02 -5.18 -14.52
CA CYS A 49 -0.73 -4.77 -13.14
C CYS A 49 -0.08 -5.91 -12.35
N PHE A 50 -0.65 -7.12 -12.43
CA PHE A 50 -0.12 -8.28 -11.69
C PHE A 50 1.26 -8.71 -12.18
N ARG A 51 1.56 -8.53 -13.47
CA ARG A 51 2.90 -8.75 -14.03
C ARG A 51 3.90 -7.73 -13.47
N LEU A 52 3.55 -6.44 -13.48
CA LEU A 52 4.40 -5.38 -12.91
C LEU A 52 4.67 -5.62 -11.42
N ARG A 53 3.64 -5.97 -10.65
CA ARG A 53 3.78 -6.32 -9.23
C ARG A 53 4.66 -7.54 -9.02
N HIS A 54 4.52 -8.59 -9.83
CA HIS A 54 5.39 -9.76 -9.74
C HIS A 54 6.85 -9.39 -9.98
N GLU A 55 7.11 -8.60 -11.01
CA GLU A 55 8.46 -8.14 -11.32
C GLU A 55 9.08 -7.38 -10.14
N ILE A 56 8.32 -6.49 -9.50
CA ILE A 56 8.84 -5.66 -8.42
C ILE A 56 8.85 -6.41 -7.09
N PHE A 57 7.71 -6.92 -6.64
CA PHE A 57 7.59 -7.50 -5.31
C PHE A 57 8.18 -8.90 -5.20
N CYS A 58 8.06 -9.72 -6.25
CA CYS A 58 8.60 -11.06 -6.22
C CYS A 58 10.07 -11.05 -6.65
N LYS A 59 10.39 -10.56 -7.86
CA LYS A 59 11.75 -10.67 -8.39
C LYS A 59 12.71 -9.66 -7.75
N GLU A 60 12.40 -8.37 -7.79
CA GLU A 60 13.31 -7.33 -7.31
C GLU A 60 13.39 -7.28 -5.76
N MET A 61 12.26 -7.27 -5.06
CA MET A 61 12.22 -6.98 -3.63
C MET A 61 12.31 -8.19 -2.69
N ALA A 62 12.04 -9.40 -3.18
CA ALA A 62 12.01 -10.61 -2.36
C ALA A 62 12.84 -11.76 -2.94
N GLY A 63 13.41 -11.60 -4.15
CA GLY A 63 14.18 -12.66 -4.82
C GLY A 63 13.39 -13.95 -5.03
N ARG A 64 12.06 -13.88 -5.05
CA ARG A 64 11.14 -15.02 -5.20
C ARG A 64 10.49 -14.98 -6.58
N SER A 65 10.10 -16.13 -7.12
CA SER A 65 9.29 -16.19 -8.34
C SER A 65 8.03 -17.00 -8.07
N THR A 66 6.85 -16.41 -8.27
CA THR A 66 5.62 -17.21 -8.36
C THR A 66 5.62 -18.03 -9.65
N LYS A 67 5.06 -19.25 -9.61
CA LYS A 67 4.96 -20.13 -10.79
C LYS A 67 4.11 -19.53 -11.92
N SER A 68 3.17 -18.65 -11.58
CA SER A 68 2.29 -17.98 -12.54
C SER A 68 2.95 -16.79 -13.24
N GLY A 69 4.03 -16.23 -12.69
CA GLY A 69 4.59 -14.95 -13.17
C GLY A 69 3.70 -13.74 -12.83
N LEU A 70 2.76 -13.90 -11.90
CA LEU A 70 1.78 -12.89 -11.51
C LEU A 70 1.76 -12.75 -9.98
N ASP A 71 1.57 -11.52 -9.50
CA ASP A 71 1.27 -11.19 -8.10
C ASP A 71 -0.20 -10.75 -8.02
N TYR A 72 -1.03 -11.65 -7.49
CA TYR A 72 -2.46 -11.43 -7.26
C TYR A 72 -2.91 -12.19 -6.01
N ASP A 73 -3.93 -11.68 -5.34
CA ASP A 73 -4.56 -12.28 -4.17
C ASP A 73 -6.09 -12.18 -4.22
N GLU A 74 -6.76 -12.51 -3.12
CA GLU A 74 -8.22 -12.54 -3.06
C GLU A 74 -8.90 -11.17 -3.09
N TYR A 75 -8.16 -10.09 -2.78
CA TYR A 75 -8.68 -8.71 -2.75
C TYR A 75 -8.72 -8.09 -4.14
N ASP A 76 -7.88 -8.53 -5.07
CA ASP A 76 -7.75 -7.89 -6.39
C ASP A 76 -9.04 -7.86 -7.21
N ALA A 77 -9.94 -8.84 -7.02
CA ALA A 77 -11.19 -8.90 -7.75
C ALA A 77 -12.26 -7.91 -7.27
N ILE A 78 -12.15 -7.39 -6.04
CA ILE A 78 -13.07 -6.39 -5.49
C ILE A 78 -12.53 -4.96 -5.62
N CYS A 79 -11.23 -4.81 -5.86
CA CYS A 79 -10.56 -3.53 -5.98
C CYS A 79 -10.64 -2.94 -7.40
N ASP A 80 -10.51 -1.63 -7.48
CA ASP A 80 -10.09 -0.97 -8.71
C ASP A 80 -8.56 -0.91 -8.75
N HIS A 81 -8.00 -0.82 -9.96
CA HIS A 81 -6.55 -0.81 -10.18
C HIS A 81 -6.19 0.50 -10.87
N LEU A 82 -5.61 1.43 -10.11
CA LEU A 82 -5.05 2.65 -10.67
C LEU A 82 -3.75 2.29 -11.38
N ILE A 83 -3.59 2.75 -12.62
CA ILE A 83 -2.43 2.47 -13.46
C ILE A 83 -1.87 3.72 -14.09
N ILE A 84 -0.55 3.71 -14.26
CA ILE A 84 0.15 4.57 -15.21
C ILE A 84 0.59 3.70 -16.38
N MET A 85 0.08 4.00 -17.56
CA MET A 85 0.50 3.37 -18.80
C MET A 85 1.51 4.27 -19.50
N HIS A 86 2.63 3.71 -19.97
CA HIS A 86 3.55 4.40 -20.86
C HIS A 86 3.09 4.20 -22.30
N GLN A 87 2.49 5.24 -22.89
CA GLN A 87 1.83 5.15 -24.19
C GLN A 87 2.75 4.66 -25.32
N PRO A 88 4.03 5.08 -25.43
CA PRO A 88 4.91 4.60 -26.51
C PRO A 88 5.17 3.10 -26.48
N THR A 89 5.17 2.46 -25.31
CA THR A 89 5.41 1.01 -25.18
C THR A 89 4.14 0.21 -24.92
N GLY A 90 3.03 0.87 -24.58
CA GLY A 90 1.78 0.23 -24.16
C GLY A 90 1.86 -0.49 -22.80
N GLN A 91 2.95 -0.31 -22.05
CA GLN A 91 3.18 -1.04 -20.80
C GLN A 91 2.58 -0.30 -19.60
N VAL A 92 2.04 -1.06 -18.64
CA VAL A 92 1.76 -0.55 -17.29
C VAL A 92 3.08 -0.38 -16.56
N VAL A 93 3.40 0.84 -16.15
CA VAL A 93 4.69 1.21 -15.53
C VAL A 93 4.54 1.68 -14.08
N GLY A 94 3.31 1.84 -13.59
CA GLY A 94 3.05 2.12 -12.18
C GLY A 94 1.63 1.71 -11.80
N THR A 95 1.42 1.29 -10.55
CA THR A 95 0.07 0.90 -10.09
C THR A 95 -0.16 1.12 -8.59
N TYR A 96 -1.43 1.34 -8.25
CA TYR A 96 -2.01 1.16 -6.92
C TYR A 96 -3.26 0.29 -7.00
N ARG A 97 -3.43 -0.56 -5.99
CA ARG A 97 -4.72 -1.20 -5.70
C ARG A 97 -5.57 -0.27 -4.83
N MET A 98 -6.84 -0.10 -5.21
CA MET A 98 -7.80 0.82 -4.59
C MET A 98 -9.02 0.03 -4.10
N ASN A 99 -9.17 -0.12 -2.78
CA ASN A 99 -10.26 -0.87 -2.17
C ASN A 99 -11.20 0.09 -1.41
N PHE A 100 -12.41 0.30 -1.92
CA PHE A 100 -13.33 1.32 -1.39
C PHE A 100 -14.32 0.72 -0.38
N SER A 101 -14.44 1.35 0.79
CA SER A 101 -15.16 0.81 1.94
C SER A 101 -16.66 0.60 1.71
N GLU A 102 -17.32 1.46 0.96
CA GLU A 102 -18.77 1.31 0.69
C GLU A 102 -19.09 0.11 -0.21
N THR A 103 -18.08 -0.47 -0.87
CA THR A 103 -18.23 -1.61 -1.78
C THR A 103 -17.51 -2.86 -1.30
N SER A 104 -16.88 -2.81 -0.12
CA SER A 104 -16.02 -3.86 0.39
C SER A 104 -16.09 -3.97 1.90
N SER A 105 -16.27 -5.19 2.40
CA SER A 105 -16.12 -5.53 3.81
C SER A 105 -14.82 -6.27 4.12
N LYS A 106 -13.89 -6.33 3.15
CA LYS A 106 -12.65 -7.10 3.25
C LYS A 106 -11.45 -6.21 2.95
N PHE A 107 -10.55 -6.11 3.90
CA PHE A 107 -9.36 -5.25 3.84
C PHE A 107 -8.11 -6.05 4.15
N TYR A 108 -7.03 -5.77 3.42
CA TYR A 108 -5.73 -6.39 3.67
C TYR A 108 -5.19 -5.98 5.04
N THR A 109 -5.37 -4.71 5.42
CA THR A 109 -4.96 -4.15 6.71
C THR A 109 -5.59 -4.92 7.88
N HIS A 110 -6.85 -5.36 7.74
CA HIS A 110 -7.52 -6.19 8.76
C HIS A 110 -6.94 -7.59 8.92
N SER A 111 -6.22 -8.08 7.91
CA SER A 111 -5.51 -9.36 7.99
C SER A 111 -4.24 -9.28 8.83
N GLU A 112 -3.64 -8.09 8.96
CA GLU A 112 -2.39 -7.88 9.71
C GLU A 112 -2.62 -7.25 11.10
N PHE A 113 -3.67 -6.44 11.25
CA PHE A 113 -3.94 -5.66 12.46
C PHE A 113 -5.32 -5.95 13.06
N GLU A 114 -5.42 -5.86 14.39
CA GLU A 114 -6.68 -5.95 15.14
C GLU A 114 -7.46 -4.63 15.03
N ILE A 115 -8.23 -4.48 13.94
CA ILE A 115 -8.98 -3.25 13.62
C ILE A 115 -10.49 -3.48 13.47
N SER A 116 -11.03 -4.59 13.97
CA SER A 116 -12.45 -4.94 13.79
C SER A 116 -13.40 -3.86 14.31
N SER A 117 -13.20 -3.39 15.55
CA SER A 117 -14.01 -2.33 16.14
C SER A 117 -13.87 -1.01 15.38
N TRP A 118 -12.65 -0.67 14.97
CA TRP A 118 -12.41 0.53 14.17
C TRP A 118 -13.16 0.49 12.83
N LEU A 119 -13.23 -0.68 12.16
CA LEU A 119 -14.01 -0.85 10.93
C LEU A 119 -15.51 -0.73 11.17
N GLU A 120 -16.03 -1.27 12.28
CA GLU A 120 -17.45 -1.17 12.65
C GLU A 120 -17.86 0.28 12.98
N ASP A 121 -16.95 1.03 13.59
CA ASP A 121 -17.17 2.42 13.99
C ASP A 121 -16.90 3.44 12.86
N GLN A 122 -16.44 3.00 11.67
CA GLN A 122 -16.23 3.92 10.55
C GLN A 122 -17.56 4.41 9.98
N SER A 123 -17.84 5.69 10.18
CA SER A 123 -18.98 6.40 9.58
C SER A 123 -18.63 7.10 8.26
N GLU A 124 -17.34 7.34 8.01
CA GLU A 124 -16.84 8.06 6.85
C GLU A 124 -16.20 7.09 5.84
N PRO A 125 -16.52 7.20 4.53
CA PRO A 125 -15.93 6.34 3.53
C PRO A 125 -14.41 6.48 3.45
N PHE A 126 -13.71 5.36 3.30
CA PHE A 126 -12.27 5.33 3.13
C PHE A 126 -11.84 4.43 1.97
N ILE A 127 -10.61 4.64 1.52
CA ILE A 127 -9.97 3.81 0.51
C ILE A 127 -8.74 3.16 1.12
N GLU A 128 -8.72 1.83 1.14
CA GLU A 128 -7.50 1.09 1.41
C GLU A 128 -6.63 1.06 0.15
N LEU A 129 -5.40 1.57 0.29
CA LEU A 129 -4.34 1.53 -0.71
C LEU A 129 -3.44 0.33 -0.47
N GLY A 130 -3.00 -0.29 -1.56
CA GLY A 130 -2.01 -1.36 -1.49
C GLY A 130 -1.28 -1.56 -2.81
N ARG A 131 -0.28 -2.46 -2.78
CA ARG A 131 0.47 -2.91 -3.97
C ARG A 131 1.07 -1.76 -4.79
N ALA A 132 1.53 -0.71 -4.10
CA ALA A 132 2.19 0.44 -4.70
C ALA A 132 3.52 0.03 -5.36
N CYS A 133 3.62 0.12 -6.68
CA CYS A 133 4.88 -0.17 -7.36
C CYS A 133 5.04 0.62 -8.67
N ILE A 134 6.29 0.89 -9.04
CA ILE A 134 6.68 1.61 -10.25
C ILE A 134 7.87 0.89 -10.89
N HIS A 135 7.76 0.64 -12.20
CA HIS A 135 8.80 0.02 -13.02
C HIS A 135 10.11 0.81 -12.88
N ALA A 136 11.24 0.11 -12.73
CA ALA A 136 12.53 0.71 -12.39
C ALA A 136 12.91 1.89 -13.32
N ASP A 137 12.76 1.72 -14.63
CA ASP A 137 13.08 2.73 -15.65
C ASP A 137 12.18 3.99 -15.61
N HIS A 138 11.06 3.90 -14.89
CA HIS A 138 10.03 4.93 -14.78
C HIS A 138 9.90 5.52 -13.37
N ARG A 139 10.82 5.21 -12.44
CA ARG A 139 10.88 5.79 -11.08
C ARG A 139 11.34 7.25 -11.06
N ARG A 140 10.66 8.08 -11.85
CA ARG A 140 10.87 9.53 -11.97
C ARG A 140 9.78 10.25 -11.18
N GLY A 141 10.08 11.47 -10.72
CA GLY A 141 9.13 12.26 -9.92
C GLY A 141 7.77 12.50 -10.61
N ALA A 142 7.72 12.47 -11.94
CA ALA A 142 6.49 12.60 -12.72
C ALA A 142 5.51 11.43 -12.47
N VAL A 143 5.96 10.17 -12.55
CA VAL A 143 5.09 9.00 -12.39
C VAL A 143 4.51 8.91 -10.98
N ILE A 144 5.33 9.19 -9.95
CA ILE A 144 4.86 9.28 -8.56
C ILE A 144 3.79 10.36 -8.43
N SER A 145 4.01 11.53 -9.03
CA SER A 145 3.04 12.64 -8.98
C SER A 145 1.72 12.27 -9.67
N LEU A 146 1.77 11.52 -10.78
CA LEU A 146 0.57 11.04 -11.47
C LEU A 146 -0.20 10.00 -10.65
N LEU A 147 0.49 9.08 -9.96
CA LEU A 147 -0.20 8.14 -9.05
C LEU A 147 -0.92 8.89 -7.93
N TRP A 148 -0.26 9.88 -7.32
CA TRP A 148 -0.90 10.75 -6.33
C TRP A 148 -2.08 11.54 -6.88
N ARG A 149 -1.97 12.06 -8.11
CA ARG A 149 -3.10 12.69 -8.81
C ARG A 149 -4.28 11.73 -8.94
N GLY A 150 -4.01 10.49 -9.36
CA GLY A 150 -5.04 9.47 -9.51
C GLY A 150 -5.72 9.11 -8.19
N ILE A 151 -4.94 8.97 -7.12
CA ILE A 151 -5.49 8.75 -5.77
C ILE A 151 -6.39 9.91 -5.38
N ALA A 152 -5.96 11.16 -5.59
CA ALA A 152 -6.75 12.35 -5.26
C ALA A 152 -8.06 12.45 -6.07
N GLU A 153 -8.03 12.20 -7.38
CA GLU A 153 -9.23 12.16 -8.21
C GLU A 153 -10.17 11.02 -7.78
N TYR A 154 -9.61 9.85 -7.42
CA TYR A 154 -10.40 8.71 -6.96
C TYR A 154 -11.08 8.98 -5.60
N MET A 155 -10.35 9.55 -4.64
CA MET A 155 -10.92 10.02 -3.37
C MET A 155 -12.04 11.04 -3.59
N LYS A 156 -11.81 12.02 -4.47
CA LYS A 156 -12.78 13.08 -4.76
C LYS A 156 -14.05 12.52 -5.39
N ALA A 157 -13.92 11.63 -6.38
CA ALA A 157 -15.05 11.06 -7.09
C ALA A 157 -15.94 10.18 -6.18
N LEU A 158 -15.35 9.48 -5.22
CA LEU A 158 -16.07 8.62 -4.27
C LEU A 158 -16.40 9.31 -2.94
N ASN A 159 -16.07 10.60 -2.81
CA ASN A 159 -16.18 11.36 -1.56
C ASN A 159 -15.60 10.60 -0.35
N ALA A 160 -14.41 10.03 -0.53
CA ALA A 160 -13.70 9.35 0.55
C ALA A 160 -12.93 10.37 1.39
N ASP A 161 -12.99 10.19 2.70
CA ASP A 161 -12.38 11.09 3.68
C ASP A 161 -11.02 10.60 4.15
N LYS A 162 -10.70 9.32 3.95
CA LYS A 162 -9.46 8.71 4.45
C LYS A 162 -8.82 7.80 3.42
N LEU A 163 -7.49 7.79 3.42
CA LEU A 163 -6.69 6.72 2.87
C LEU A 163 -6.15 5.88 4.01
N VAL A 164 -6.18 4.56 3.82
CA VAL A 164 -5.71 3.57 4.80
C VAL A 164 -4.77 2.61 4.09
N GLY A 165 -3.80 2.04 4.78
CA GLY A 165 -3.05 0.90 4.24
C GLY A 165 -1.84 0.51 5.05
N CYS A 166 -1.27 -0.63 4.67
CA CYS A 166 -0.01 -1.13 5.21
C CYS A 166 1.16 -0.48 4.50
N SER A 167 1.97 0.25 5.27
CA SER A 167 3.20 0.87 4.81
C SER A 167 4.41 0.05 5.26
N SER A 168 5.01 -0.65 4.31
CA SER A 168 6.10 -1.58 4.59
C SER A 168 7.46 -0.89 4.75
N VAL A 169 8.28 -1.39 5.68
CA VAL A 169 9.68 -1.03 5.87
C VAL A 169 10.52 -2.30 5.84
N LYS A 170 11.58 -2.31 5.01
CA LYS A 170 12.44 -3.49 4.77
C LYS A 170 13.40 -3.78 5.94
N VAL A 171 12.82 -4.09 7.09
CA VAL A 171 13.50 -4.56 8.30
C VAL A 171 12.72 -5.74 8.86
N THR A 172 13.40 -6.63 9.58
CA THR A 172 12.77 -7.78 10.25
C THR A 172 13.22 -7.92 11.70
N ASP A 173 14.22 -7.15 12.13
CA ASP A 173 14.70 -7.18 13.51
C ASP A 173 13.91 -6.24 14.41
N THR A 174 13.65 -6.70 15.63
CA THR A 174 12.83 -6.01 16.62
C THR A 174 13.40 -4.65 17.03
N ARG A 175 14.73 -4.50 17.11
CA ARG A 175 15.37 -3.23 17.50
C ARG A 175 15.08 -2.17 16.46
N SER A 176 15.33 -2.44 15.18
CA SER A 176 15.07 -1.50 14.09
C SER A 176 13.59 -1.13 14.02
N ALA A 177 12.69 -2.10 14.20
CA ALA A 177 11.25 -1.84 14.21
C ALA A 177 10.84 -0.88 15.34
N ALA A 178 11.32 -1.12 16.56
CA ALA A 178 11.08 -0.24 17.70
C ALA A 178 11.73 1.15 17.53
N LEU A 179 12.92 1.21 16.94
CA LEU A 179 13.61 2.47 16.62
C LEU A 179 12.78 3.33 15.66
N ILE A 180 12.27 2.73 14.58
CA ILE A 180 11.45 3.42 13.58
C ILE A 180 10.15 3.91 14.20
N TYR A 181 9.49 3.09 15.03
CA TYR A 181 8.27 3.51 15.74
C TYR A 181 8.56 4.68 16.70
N ALA A 182 9.62 4.60 17.51
CA ALA A 182 10.03 5.67 18.41
C ALA A 182 10.38 6.95 17.66
N TYR A 183 10.95 6.85 16.46
CA TYR A 183 11.20 7.99 15.58
C TYR A 183 9.88 8.65 15.16
N PHE A 184 8.88 7.87 14.73
CA PHE A 184 7.55 8.43 14.40
C PHE A 184 6.89 9.06 15.63
N GLN A 185 7.04 8.48 16.82
CA GLN A 185 6.54 9.05 18.07
C GLN A 185 7.19 10.40 18.37
N GLN A 186 8.52 10.48 18.34
CA GLN A 186 9.26 11.70 18.67
C GLN A 186 9.00 12.84 17.66
N ARG A 187 8.67 12.51 16.41
CA ARG A 187 8.37 13.49 15.34
C ARG A 187 6.89 13.85 15.25
N ASP A 188 6.05 13.40 16.19
CA ASP A 188 4.61 13.58 16.17
C ASP A 188 3.99 13.10 14.83
N HIS A 189 4.32 11.87 14.46
CA HIS A 189 3.79 11.19 13.28
C HIS A 189 2.91 9.99 13.64
N LEU A 190 2.64 9.77 14.93
CA LEU A 190 1.66 8.80 15.38
C LEU A 190 0.26 9.41 15.42
N ASN A 191 -0.74 8.56 15.26
CA ASN A 191 -2.13 8.86 15.58
C ASN A 191 -2.36 8.62 17.09
N ASP A 192 -3.40 9.23 17.64
CA ASP A 192 -3.82 9.00 19.03
C ASP A 192 -4.33 7.56 19.23
N GLU A 193 -4.97 7.00 18.21
CA GLU A 193 -5.42 5.62 18.19
C GLU A 193 -4.33 4.70 17.60
N ILE A 194 -3.84 3.76 18.41
CA ILE A 194 -2.79 2.81 18.03
C ILE A 194 -3.33 1.37 18.09
N PHE A 195 -3.30 0.69 16.95
CA PHE A 195 -3.68 -0.70 16.77
C PHE A 195 -2.53 -1.67 16.99
N PHE A 196 -2.88 -2.89 17.37
CA PHE A 196 -1.93 -3.97 17.57
C PHE A 196 -1.92 -4.90 16.34
N PRO A 197 -0.74 -5.41 15.94
CA PRO A 197 -0.69 -6.50 14.99
C PRO A 197 -1.38 -7.75 15.57
N ARG A 198 -2.03 -8.52 14.71
CA ARG A 198 -2.57 -9.84 15.09
C ARG A 198 -1.44 -10.75 15.55
N GLU A 199 -1.78 -11.76 16.35
CA GLU A 199 -0.83 -12.69 16.98
C GLU A 199 0.27 -13.22 16.03
N LYS A 200 -0.12 -13.64 14.82
CA LYS A 200 0.81 -14.15 13.78
C LYS A 200 1.92 -13.15 13.42
N TYR A 201 1.65 -11.85 13.46
CA TYR A 201 2.54 -10.79 12.99
C TYR A 201 3.27 -10.08 14.14
N GLN A 202 3.08 -10.53 15.39
CA GLN A 202 3.74 -9.90 16.52
C GLN A 202 5.25 -10.17 16.55
N MET A 203 6.02 -9.14 16.89
CA MET A 203 7.46 -9.24 17.06
C MET A 203 7.82 -9.54 18.52
N LYS A 204 8.62 -10.60 18.73
CA LYS A 204 9.14 -10.94 20.05
C LYS A 204 10.04 -9.81 20.58
N ASP A 205 9.95 -9.53 21.87
CA ASP A 205 10.75 -8.54 22.61
C ASP A 205 10.58 -7.08 22.11
N TYR A 206 9.53 -6.79 21.34
CA TYR A 206 9.28 -5.44 20.78
C TYR A 206 9.12 -4.37 21.86
N LEU A 207 8.31 -4.64 22.88
CA LEU A 207 8.06 -3.70 23.96
C LEU A 207 9.32 -3.42 24.80
N PHE A 208 10.24 -4.39 24.91
CA PHE A 208 11.52 -4.17 25.56
C PHE A 208 12.35 -3.11 24.81
N TRP A 209 12.50 -3.25 23.49
CA TRP A 209 13.22 -2.28 22.69
C TRP A 209 12.52 -0.92 22.63
N LEU A 210 11.19 -0.90 22.56
CA LEU A 210 10.43 0.36 22.63
C LEU A 210 10.70 1.08 23.96
N MET A 211 10.75 0.36 25.07
CA MET A 211 11.12 0.91 26.38
C MET A 211 12.55 1.47 26.39
N VAL A 212 13.50 0.82 25.72
CA VAL A 212 14.88 1.33 25.58
C VAL A 212 14.90 2.71 24.91
N PHE A 213 14.03 2.94 23.92
CA PHE A 213 13.95 4.22 23.19
C PHE A 213 13.01 5.26 23.84
N SER A 214 12.30 4.92 24.92
CA SER A 214 11.31 5.80 25.57
C SER A 214 11.87 7.12 26.12
N ARG A 215 13.20 7.20 26.33
CA ARG A 215 13.88 8.42 26.81
C ARG A 215 14.24 9.41 25.69
N GLY A 216 13.80 9.12 24.47
CA GLY A 216 14.15 9.88 23.27
C GLY A 216 15.33 9.25 22.51
N LEU A 217 15.40 9.60 21.23
CA LEU A 217 16.43 9.12 20.33
C LEU A 217 17.62 10.09 20.28
N THR A 218 18.81 9.53 20.20
CA THR A 218 20.04 10.26 19.86
C THR A 218 20.04 10.66 18.39
N GLU A 219 20.85 11.66 18.01
CA GLU A 219 21.02 12.06 16.60
C GLU A 219 21.43 10.89 15.69
N ALA A 220 22.32 10.01 16.16
CA ALA A 220 22.73 8.83 15.40
C ALA A 220 21.56 7.86 15.15
N GLN A 221 20.69 7.68 16.15
CA GLN A 221 19.49 6.83 16.04
C GLN A 221 18.42 7.46 15.14
N ILE A 222 18.28 8.79 15.17
CA ILE A 222 17.39 9.51 14.27
C ILE A 222 17.82 9.29 12.81
N LEU A 223 19.12 9.47 12.52
CA LEU A 223 19.66 9.23 11.17
C LEU A 223 19.51 7.76 10.75
N GLU A 224 19.76 6.82 11.67
CA GLU A 224 19.55 5.39 11.43
C GLU A 224 18.09 5.07 11.08
N ALA A 225 17.12 5.64 11.80
CA ALA A 225 15.70 5.48 11.51
C ALA A 225 15.34 6.10 10.15
N GLU A 226 15.80 7.32 9.88
CA GLU A 226 15.54 8.02 8.63
C GLU A 226 16.08 7.24 7.42
N ASP A 227 17.26 6.64 7.50
CA ASP A 227 17.84 5.82 6.43
C ASP A 227 16.97 4.59 6.11
N LYS A 228 16.43 3.94 7.15
CA LYS A 228 15.61 2.73 7.02
C LYS A 228 14.21 3.01 6.46
N ILE A 229 13.63 4.19 6.72
CA ILE A 229 12.26 4.50 6.28
C ILE A 229 12.22 4.72 4.75
N PRO A 230 11.41 3.96 4.00
CA PRO A 230 11.33 4.09 2.55
C PRO A 230 10.83 5.47 2.11
N SER A 231 11.28 5.91 0.94
CA SER A 231 10.89 7.19 0.33
C SER A 231 9.37 7.32 0.15
N LEU A 232 8.69 6.20 -0.11
CA LEU A 232 7.24 6.18 -0.24
C LEU A 232 6.53 6.48 1.09
N LEU A 233 6.93 5.81 2.18
CA LEU A 233 6.38 6.09 3.52
C LEU A 233 6.70 7.53 3.95
N LYS A 234 7.93 8.02 3.71
CA LYS A 234 8.26 9.45 3.92
C LYS A 234 7.31 10.38 3.16
N SER A 235 6.91 10.01 1.94
CA SER A 235 5.97 10.79 1.14
C SER A 235 4.56 10.78 1.73
N TYR A 236 4.09 9.66 2.29
CA TYR A 236 2.82 9.58 3.02
C TYR A 236 2.82 10.47 4.25
N ILE A 237 3.85 10.35 5.10
CA ILE A 237 3.97 11.18 6.30
C ILE A 237 4.02 12.67 5.94
N LYS A 238 4.79 13.04 4.91
CA LYS A 238 4.83 14.42 4.40
C LYS A 238 3.47 14.90 3.87
N ALA A 239 2.67 14.00 3.30
CA ALA A 239 1.31 14.30 2.89
C ALA A 239 0.34 14.50 4.05
N GLY A 240 0.74 14.20 5.30
CA GLY A 240 -0.08 14.30 6.49
C GLY A 240 -0.50 12.95 7.08
N ALA A 241 0.00 11.83 6.53
CA ALA A 241 -0.36 10.52 7.05
C ALA A 241 0.22 10.33 8.46
N LYS A 242 -0.53 9.62 9.29
CA LYS A 242 -0.11 9.20 10.62
C LYS A 242 0.05 7.69 10.66
N VAL A 243 1.01 7.22 11.45
CA VAL A 243 1.16 5.80 11.79
C VAL A 243 0.20 5.47 12.92
N CYS A 244 -0.61 4.43 12.71
CA CYS A 244 -1.73 4.04 13.57
C CYS A 244 -1.52 2.66 14.20
N SER A 245 -0.34 2.07 14.15
CA SER A 245 -0.12 0.74 14.74
C SER A 245 1.29 0.52 15.24
N TYR A 246 1.45 -0.48 16.10
CA TYR A 246 2.72 -1.18 16.25
C TYR A 246 3.09 -1.94 14.96
N PRO A 247 4.38 -2.26 14.75
CA PRO A 247 4.81 -2.95 13.53
C PRO A 247 4.31 -4.38 13.50
N ALA A 248 3.74 -4.79 12.37
CA ALA A 248 3.44 -6.18 12.02
C ALA A 248 4.64 -6.77 11.27
N LEU A 249 5.15 -7.94 11.66
CA LEU A 249 6.21 -8.64 10.95
C LEU A 249 5.64 -9.51 9.82
N ASP A 250 5.77 -9.05 8.58
CA ASP A 250 5.41 -9.80 7.39
C ASP A 250 6.62 -10.58 6.85
N MET A 251 6.67 -11.86 7.21
CA MET A 251 7.72 -12.78 6.76
C MET A 251 7.58 -13.19 5.29
N ASP A 252 6.41 -13.03 4.66
CA ASP A 252 6.23 -13.38 3.25
C ASP A 252 6.96 -12.37 2.34
N PHE A 253 7.18 -11.15 2.84
CA PHE A 253 7.89 -10.07 2.16
C PHE A 253 9.18 -9.63 2.87
N ASN A 254 9.55 -10.27 3.98
CA ASN A 254 10.72 -9.93 4.81
C ASN A 254 10.75 -8.44 5.18
N CYS A 255 9.63 -7.93 5.69
CA CYS A 255 9.49 -6.55 6.14
C CYS A 255 8.66 -6.47 7.42
N ILE A 256 8.60 -5.27 7.97
CA ILE A 256 7.54 -4.88 8.88
C ILE A 256 6.55 -3.98 8.15
N ASP A 257 5.30 -4.01 8.59
CA ASP A 257 4.23 -3.14 8.12
C ASP A 257 3.72 -2.27 9.26
N PHE A 258 3.46 -1.01 8.94
CA PHE A 258 2.71 -0.10 9.79
C PHE A 258 1.38 0.20 9.14
N MET A 259 0.27 0.12 9.90
CA MET A 259 -0.97 0.73 9.47
C MET A 259 -0.77 2.24 9.42
N THR A 260 -1.12 2.84 8.29
CA THR A 260 -1.05 4.27 8.07
C THR A 260 -2.41 4.80 7.66
N VAL A 261 -2.77 5.97 8.19
CA VAL A 261 -4.02 6.66 7.85
C VAL A 261 -3.70 8.08 7.44
N LEU A 262 -4.25 8.53 6.32
CA LEU A 262 -4.21 9.92 5.88
C LEU A 262 -5.64 10.44 5.74
N LYS A 263 -6.02 11.39 6.59
CA LYS A 263 -7.32 12.07 6.44
C LYS A 263 -7.21 13.16 5.38
N ARG A 264 -8.24 13.29 4.56
CA ARG A 264 -8.37 14.31 3.53
C ARG A 264 -8.23 15.73 4.09
N SER A 265 -8.76 15.97 5.29
CA SER A 265 -8.66 17.25 6.02
C SER A 265 -7.25 17.58 6.48
N GLU A 266 -6.40 16.57 6.68
CA GLU A 266 -5.02 16.68 7.14
C GLU A 266 -4.02 16.69 5.96
N MET A 267 -4.50 16.52 4.72
CA MET A 267 -3.64 16.51 3.55
C MET A 267 -2.94 17.85 3.35
N ASP A 268 -1.61 17.83 3.21
CA ASP A 268 -0.83 19.05 2.91
C ASP A 268 -1.33 19.68 1.61
N GLN A 269 -1.93 20.87 1.72
CA GLN A 269 -2.52 21.59 0.59
C GLN A 269 -1.50 21.91 -0.52
N LYS A 270 -0.21 22.03 -0.20
CA LYS A 270 0.84 22.22 -1.22
C LYS A 270 1.04 20.94 -2.04
N LEU A 271 0.98 19.78 -1.40
CA LEU A 271 1.03 18.49 -2.09
C LEU A 271 -0.25 18.25 -2.88
N VAL A 272 -1.43 18.54 -2.31
CA VAL A 272 -2.71 18.50 -3.04
C VAL A 272 -2.63 19.37 -4.30
N ARG A 273 -2.21 20.64 -4.20
CA ARG A 273 -2.07 21.54 -5.36
C ARG A 273 -1.04 21.03 -6.38
N LYS A 274 0.08 20.49 -5.92
CA LYS A 274 1.12 19.93 -6.78
C LYS A 274 0.63 18.70 -7.56
N PHE A 275 -0.25 17.90 -6.97
CA PHE A 275 -0.78 16.68 -7.58
C PHE A 275 -2.09 16.89 -8.33
N SER A 276 -2.81 18.00 -8.10
CA SER A 276 -4.06 18.34 -8.83
C SER A 276 -3.85 19.20 -10.07
N ALA A 277 -2.68 19.84 -10.23
CA ALA A 277 -2.31 20.59 -11.44
C ALA A 277 -1.93 19.64 -12.58
#